data_AF-A0A0P1H2W7-F1
#
_entry.id   AF-A0A0P1H2W7-F1
#
_cell.length_a   1.000
_cell.length_b   1.000
_cell.length_c   1.000
_cell.angle_alpha   90.00
_cell.angle_beta   90.00
_cell.angle_gamma   90.00
#
_symmetry.space_group_name_H-M   'P 1'
#
loop_
_entity.id
_entity.type
_entity.pdbx_description
1 polymer ?
#
loop_
_entity_poly.entity_id
_entity_poly.type
_entity_poly.pdbx_seq_one_letter_code
_entity_poly.pdbx_strand_id
1 'polypeptide(L)'
;MTKKSINWKPDLSYPSGKGATEQHFSAAANGDALEIDTHPWGDADLMVNGERIAHVEGQKSAGDAFREIEAVAEDIEAQKSQSDEADSKS
;
A
#
# COMPACT_ATOMS: atom_id res chain seq x y z
N MET A 1 10.37 -10.15 11.67
CA MET A 1 9.24 -9.21 11.57
C MET A 1 9.82 -7.87 11.20
N THR A 2 9.70 -7.48 9.93
CA THR A 2 9.93 -6.10 9.51
C THR A 2 8.96 -5.21 10.29
N LYS A 3 9.48 -4.09 10.78
CA LYS A 3 8.72 -3.17 11.62
C LYS A 3 7.81 -2.40 10.67
N LYS A 4 6.55 -2.82 10.55
CA LYS A 4 5.57 -2.15 9.69
C LYS A 4 5.54 -0.66 10.01
N SER A 5 5.98 0.17 9.08
CA SER A 5 6.19 1.60 9.27
C SER A 5 4.99 2.42 8.82
N ILE A 6 4.24 1.91 7.85
CA ILE A 6 3.12 2.62 7.22
C ILE A 6 1.82 2.29 7.96
N ASN A 7 1.13 3.32 8.45
CA ASN A 7 -0.13 3.17 9.17
C ASN A 7 -1.32 3.28 8.20
N TRP A 8 -1.68 2.15 7.59
CA TRP A 8 -2.81 2.03 6.68
C TRP A 8 -4.15 2.19 7.37
N LYS A 9 -5.05 2.97 6.76
CA LYS A 9 -6.42 3.17 7.23
C LYS A 9 -7.40 2.70 6.15
N PRO A 10 -8.39 1.85 6.50
CA PRO A 10 -9.45 1.51 5.56
C PRO A 10 -10.34 2.73 5.31
N ASP A 11 -10.74 2.93 4.05
CA ASP A 11 -11.78 3.91 3.73
C ASP A 11 -13.17 3.29 3.90
N LEU A 12 -13.90 3.79 4.89
CA LEU A 12 -15.22 3.30 5.27
C LEU A 12 -16.33 3.78 4.32
N SER A 13 -16.02 4.64 3.35
CA SER A 13 -16.95 5.00 2.28
C SER A 13 -17.08 3.90 1.22
N TYR A 14 -16.11 2.98 1.14
CA TYR A 14 -16.16 1.85 0.23
C TYR A 14 -17.05 0.71 0.76
N PRO A 15 -17.74 -0.02 -0.13
CA PRO A 15 -18.53 -1.19 0.25
C PRO A 15 -17.69 -2.20 1.03
N SER A 16 -18.25 -2.74 2.11
CA SER A 16 -17.65 -3.83 2.87
C SER A 16 -18.62 -4.98 3.07
N GLY A 17 -18.10 -6.20 3.20
CA GLY A 17 -18.91 -7.41 3.40
C GLY A 17 -19.30 -8.12 2.11
N LYS A 18 -20.36 -8.95 2.18
CA LYS A 18 -20.76 -9.85 1.09
C LYS A 18 -21.12 -9.05 -0.18
N GLY A 19 -20.40 -9.29 -1.27
CA GLY A 19 -20.63 -8.65 -2.56
C GLY A 19 -19.79 -7.40 -2.82
N ALA A 20 -18.99 -6.95 -1.85
CA ALA A 20 -17.97 -5.93 -2.10
C ALA A 20 -16.89 -6.50 -3.04
N THR A 21 -16.57 -5.78 -4.11
CA THR A 21 -15.55 -6.18 -5.09
C THR A 21 -14.23 -5.46 -4.92
N GLU A 22 -14.18 -4.43 -4.07
CA GLU A 22 -12.99 -3.61 -3.86
C GLU A 22 -12.98 -3.12 -2.41
N GLN A 23 -11.78 -3.06 -1.82
CA GLN A 23 -11.53 -2.36 -0.56
C GLN A 23 -10.38 -1.39 -0.75
N HIS A 24 -10.61 -0.15 -0.34
CA HIS A 24 -9.63 0.93 -0.43
C HIS A 24 -8.98 1.21 0.92
N PHE A 25 -7.67 1.43 0.90
CA PHE A 25 -6.86 1.80 2.06
C PHE A 25 -5.98 3.00 1.72
N SER A 26 -5.85 3.94 2.65
CA SER A 26 -4.98 5.11 2.48
C SER A 26 -3.98 5.23 3.62
N ALA A 27 -2.82 5.81 3.30
CA ALA A 27 -1.78 6.16 4.25
C ALA A 27 -1.01 7.41 3.78
N ALA A 28 -0.18 7.95 4.67
CA ALA A 28 0.79 8.98 4.33
C ALA A 28 2.15 8.60 4.92
N ALA A 29 3.21 8.67 4.11
CA ALA A 29 4.59 8.37 4.50
C ALA A 29 5.55 9.24 3.69
N ASN A 30 6.62 9.75 4.32
CA ASN A 30 7.67 10.57 3.70
C ASN A 30 7.19 11.73 2.78
N GLY A 31 5.99 12.27 3.03
CA GLY A 31 5.40 13.33 2.20
C GLY A 31 4.53 12.84 1.05
N ASP A 32 4.46 11.54 0.82
CA ASP A 32 3.62 10.92 -0.20
C ASP A 32 2.24 10.51 0.34
N ALA A 33 1.24 10.64 -0.52
CA ALA A 33 -0.07 10.03 -0.35
C ALA A 33 -0.03 8.61 -0.95
N LEU A 34 -0.32 7.61 -0.12
CA LEU A 34 -0.30 6.21 -0.53
C LEU A 34 -1.71 5.64 -0.50
N GLU A 35 -2.03 4.85 -1.52
CA GLU A 35 -3.33 4.19 -1.66
C GLU A 35 -3.14 2.73 -2.05
N ILE A 36 -3.91 1.83 -1.45
CA ILE A 36 -3.99 0.41 -1.84
C ILE A 36 -5.44 0.07 -2.12
N ASP A 37 -5.69 -0.47 -3.30
CA ASP A 37 -6.97 -1.07 -3.66
C ASP A 37 -6.81 -2.59 -3.71
N THR A 38 -7.68 -3.32 -3.02
CA THR A 38 -7.65 -4.78 -2.98
C THR A 38 -8.94 -5.38 -3.47
N HIS A 39 -8.84 -6.54 -4.11
CA HIS A 39 -9.97 -7.25 -4.68
C HIS A 39 -10.14 -8.65 -4.07
N PRO A 40 -11.39 -9.14 -3.90
CA PRO A 40 -11.65 -10.46 -3.32
C PRO A 40 -10.99 -11.63 -4.04
N TRP A 41 -10.69 -11.47 -5.33
CA TRP A 41 -10.04 -12.50 -6.17
C TRP A 41 -8.51 -12.50 -6.08
N GLY A 42 -7.92 -11.69 -5.19
CA GLY A 42 -6.50 -11.75 -4.88
C GLY A 42 -5.62 -10.79 -5.65
N ASP A 43 -6.20 -9.71 -6.17
CA ASP A 43 -5.45 -8.65 -6.84
C ASP A 43 -5.36 -7.42 -5.94
N ALA A 44 -4.29 -6.67 -6.08
CA ALA A 44 -4.17 -5.35 -5.47
C ALA A 44 -3.31 -4.38 -6.29
N ASP A 45 -3.65 -3.11 -6.21
CA ASP A 45 -2.90 -2.01 -6.80
C ASP A 45 -2.32 -1.12 -5.70
N LEU A 46 -1.13 -0.58 -5.93
CA LEU A 46 -0.53 0.48 -5.12
C LEU A 46 -0.41 1.74 -5.94
N MET A 47 -0.89 2.85 -5.37
CA MET A 47 -0.72 4.17 -5.93
C MET A 47 0.06 5.07 -4.97
N VAL A 48 0.90 5.92 -5.56
CA VAL A 48 1.66 6.97 -4.88
C VAL A 48 1.30 8.29 -5.54
N ASN A 49 0.78 9.24 -4.77
CA ASN A 49 0.34 10.56 -5.24
C ASN A 49 -0.64 10.48 -6.43
N GLY A 50 -1.53 9.47 -6.42
CA GLY A 50 -2.52 9.23 -7.46
C GLY A 50 -2.00 8.51 -8.71
N GLU A 51 -0.73 8.11 -8.74
CA GLU A 51 -0.16 7.32 -9.84
C GLU A 51 0.02 5.87 -9.42
N ARG A 52 -0.50 4.92 -10.20
CA ARG A 52 -0.30 3.48 -9.97
C ARG A 52 1.17 3.12 -10.26
N ILE A 53 1.85 2.61 -9.25
CA ILE A 53 3.28 2.26 -9.33
C ILE A 53 3.53 0.75 -9.23
N ALA A 54 2.60 -0.01 -8.67
CA ALA A 54 2.72 -1.46 -8.56
C ALA A 54 1.35 -2.14 -8.63
N HIS A 55 1.37 -3.38 -9.08
CA HIS A 55 0.22 -4.27 -9.20
C HIS A 55 0.64 -5.68 -8.78
N VAL A 56 -0.19 -6.35 -8.01
CA VAL A 56 -0.07 -7.78 -7.69
C VAL A 56 -1.36 -8.48 -8.07
N GLU A 57 -1.24 -9.70 -8.59
CA GLU A 57 -2.37 -10.53 -9.01
C GLU A 57 -2.19 -11.97 -8.54
N GLY A 58 -3.30 -12.72 -8.54
CA GLY A 58 -3.27 -14.17 -8.35
C GLY A 58 -3.06 -14.63 -6.90
N GLN A 59 -3.28 -13.76 -5.92
CA GLN A 59 -3.22 -14.15 -4.50
C GLN A 59 -4.46 -14.95 -4.09
N LYS A 60 -4.37 -15.62 -2.93
CA LYS A 60 -5.47 -16.47 -2.44
C LYS A 60 -6.65 -15.66 -1.92
N SER A 61 -6.44 -14.40 -1.54
CA SER A 61 -7.46 -13.52 -0.97
C SER A 61 -7.05 -12.06 -1.06
N ALA A 62 -8.01 -11.15 -0.91
CA ALA A 62 -7.75 -9.71 -0.77
C ALA A 62 -6.75 -9.40 0.35
N GLY A 63 -6.82 -10.13 1.47
CA GLY A 63 -5.90 -9.92 2.60
C GLY A 63 -4.48 -10.39 2.32
N ASP A 64 -4.30 -11.39 1.44
CA ASP A 64 -2.97 -11.82 1.00
C ASP A 64 -2.40 -10.82 -0.02
N ALA A 65 -3.23 -10.36 -0.96
CA ALA A 65 -2.88 -9.28 -1.88
C ALA A 65 -2.47 -8.00 -1.13
N PHE A 66 -3.23 -7.62 -0.10
CA PHE A 66 -2.90 -6.48 0.76
C PHE A 66 -1.50 -6.61 1.37
N ARG A 67 -1.17 -7.76 1.97
CA ARG A 67 0.13 -7.94 2.63
C ARG A 67 1.30 -7.91 1.66
N GLU A 68 1.11 -8.45 0.46
CA GLU A 68 2.15 -8.45 -0.56
C GLU A 68 2.40 -7.05 -1.11
N ILE A 69 1.34 -6.32 -1.47
CA ILE A 69 1.47 -4.95 -1.97
C ILE A 69 1.89 -3.96 -0.86
N GLU A 70 1.51 -4.21 0.40
CA GLU A 70 1.99 -3.47 1.57
C GLU A 70 3.51 -3.60 1.73
N ALA A 71 4.09 -4.79 1.51
CA ALA A 71 5.53 -4.97 1.55
C ALA A 71 6.25 -4.17 0.45
N VAL A 72 5.65 -4.09 -0.75
CA VAL A 72 6.17 -3.24 -1.84
C VAL A 72 6.17 -1.76 -1.44
N ALA A 73 5.09 -1.28 -0.83
CA ALA A 73 5.02 0.10 -0.33
C ALA A 73 6.09 0.38 0.74
N GLU A 74 6.25 -0.55 1.70
CA GLU A 74 7.28 -0.42 2.75
C GLU A 74 8.70 -0.37 2.17
N ASP A 75 9.01 -1.20 1.17
CA ASP A 75 10.33 -1.22 0.53
C ASP A 75 10.62 0.10 -0.23
N ILE A 76 9.62 0.66 -0.93
CA ILE A 76 9.74 1.93 -1.65
C ILE A 76 10.00 3.07 -0.66
N GLU A 77 9.22 3.14 0.41
CA GLU A 77 9.34 4.21 1.40
C GLU A 77 10.62 4.10 2.23
N ALA A 78 11.07 2.88 2.53
CA ALA A 78 12.35 2.66 3.20
C ALA A 78 13.55 3.15 2.35
N GLN A 79 13.50 2.96 1.03
CA GLN A 79 14.55 3.43 0.12
C GLN A 79 14.60 4.96 0.03
N LYS A 80 13.44 5.64 0.08
CA LYS A 80 13.39 7.11 0.11
C LYS A 80 14.01 7.68 1.38
N SER A 81 13.66 7.14 2.55
CA SER A 81 14.21 7.62 3.84
C SER A 81 15.74 7.48 3.94
N GLN A 82 16.34 6.49 3.26
CA GLN A 82 17.81 6.34 3.22
C GLN A 82 18.48 7.38 2.30
N SER A 83 17.76 7.88 1.31
CA SER A 83 18.26 8.87 0.35
C SER A 83 18.31 10.27 0.98
N ASP A 84 17.28 10.64 1.74
CA ASP A 84 17.21 11.94 2.44
C ASP A 84 18.24 12.06 3.58
N GLU A 85 18.60 10.94 4.22
CA GLU A 85 19.61 10.92 5.29
C GLU A 85 21.06 11.01 4.74
N ALA A 86 21.29 10.64 3.49
CA ALA A 86 22.59 10.80 2.83
C ALA A 86 22.87 12.24 2.37
N ASP A 87 21.83 12.98 1.97
CA ASP A 87 21.95 14.37 1.49
C ASP A 87 22.12 15.36 2.65
N SER A 88 21.51 15.08 3.81
CA SER A 88 21.60 15.94 5.01
C SER A 88 22.97 15.94 5.72
N LYS A 89 23.96 15.21 5.19
CA LYS A 89 25.30 15.05 5.78
C LYS A 89 26.45 15.55 4.90
N SER A 90 26.16 16.19 3.76
CA SER A 90 27.15 16.72 2.82
C SER A 90 27.38 18.22 2.99
#